data_AF-A0A6J4KI46-F1
#
_entry.id   AF-A0A6J4KI46-F1
#
_cell.length_a   1.000
_cell.length_b   1.000
_cell.length_c   1.000
_cell.angle_alpha   90.00
_cell.angle_beta   90.00
_cell.angle_gamma   90.00
#
_symmetry.space_group_name_H-M   'P 1'
#
loop_
_entity.id
_entity.type
_entity.pdbx_description
1 polymer ?
#
loop_
_entity_poly.entity_id
_entity_poly.type
_entity_poly.pdbx_seq_one_letter_code
_entity_poly.pdbx_strand_id
1 'polypeptide(L)'
;MDDALQTVWHQALAYAVTGVRFEDLGRQDRPDIDTLAALLRPRLGRDVDPAELARAHPLPGDLAQGLGPAQLGAAVAELRRRLSGPAPAVVAEPRPLSADERRLLQDVPPHHGV
;
A
#
# COMPACT_ATOMS: atom_id res chain seq x y z
N MET A 1 20.78 30.60 10.09
CA MET A 1 20.86 29.33 10.85
C MET A 1 19.56 28.62 10.54
N ASP A 2 19.50 28.07 9.33
CA ASP A 2 18.35 27.37 8.82
C ASP A 2 18.32 26.02 9.51
N ASP A 3 17.58 25.95 10.62
CA ASP A 3 17.08 24.70 11.17
C ASP A 3 16.11 24.16 10.12
N ALA A 4 16.67 23.56 9.06
CA ALA A 4 15.90 22.88 8.04
C ALA A 4 15.05 21.88 8.82
N LEU A 5 13.73 22.08 8.77
CA LEU A 5 12.72 21.16 9.31
C LEU A 5 12.93 19.81 8.62
N GLN A 6 13.92 19.06 9.11
CA GLN A 6 14.33 17.79 8.51
C GLN A 6 13.17 16.86 8.70
N THR A 7 12.50 16.61 7.59
CA THR A 7 11.29 15.81 7.59
C THR A 7 11.66 14.38 8.00
N VAL A 8 10.76 13.69 8.69
CA VAL A 8 10.99 12.30 9.14
C VAL A 8 10.27 11.33 8.22
N TRP A 9 10.55 11.42 6.92
CA TRP A 9 9.84 10.65 5.88
C TRP A 9 9.79 9.16 6.18
N HIS A 10 10.90 8.54 6.57
CA HIS A 10 10.91 7.11 6.84
C HIS A 10 10.14 6.72 8.09
N GLN A 11 10.20 7.52 9.16
CA GLN A 11 9.42 7.27 10.37
C GLN A 11 7.91 7.41 10.12
N ALA A 12 7.52 8.46 9.40
CA ALA A 12 6.13 8.68 9.01
C ALA A 12 5.61 7.53 8.14
N LEU A 13 6.37 7.12 7.11
CA LEU A 13 5.96 6.01 6.25
C LEU A 13 5.90 4.68 6.99
N ALA A 14 6.88 4.39 7.85
CA ALA A 14 6.87 3.18 8.67
C ALA A 14 5.65 3.17 9.60
N TYR A 15 5.35 4.28 10.27
CA TYR A 15 4.18 4.40 11.14
C TYR A 15 2.87 4.26 10.36
N ALA A 16 2.72 4.93 9.22
CA ALA A 16 1.51 4.86 8.40
C ALA A 16 1.23 3.45 7.85
N VAL A 17 2.25 2.60 7.74
CA VAL A 17 2.12 1.22 7.24
C VAL A 17 2.05 0.18 8.36
N THR A 18 2.65 0.43 9.52
CA THR A 18 2.79 -0.59 10.59
C THR A 18 2.10 -0.20 11.91
N GLY A 19 1.74 1.06 12.10
CA GLY A 19 1.27 1.62 13.37
C GLY A 19 2.37 1.78 14.43
N VAL A 20 3.61 1.38 14.10
CA VAL A 20 4.75 1.38 15.03
C VAL A 20 5.72 2.49 14.67
N ARG A 21 6.21 3.19 15.71
CA ARG A 21 7.22 4.23 15.57
C ARG A 21 8.61 3.61 15.67
N PHE A 22 9.43 3.82 14.64
CA PHE A 22 10.81 3.36 14.61
C PHE A 22 11.76 4.58 14.65
N GLU A 23 12.17 4.97 15.85
CA GLU A 23 13.04 6.14 16.06
C GLU A 23 14.45 5.94 15.48
N ASP A 24 14.88 4.67 15.39
CA ASP A 24 16.15 4.24 14.79
C ASP A 24 16.25 4.51 13.28
N LEU A 25 15.12 4.75 12.59
CA LEU A 25 15.14 5.02 11.15
C LEU A 25 15.76 6.39 10.81
N GLY A 26 16.05 7.26 11.78
CA GLY A 26 16.70 8.54 11.52
C GLY A 26 15.78 9.57 10.85
N ARG A 27 16.38 10.63 10.29
CA ARG A 27 15.67 11.76 9.65
C ARG A 27 16.07 11.83 8.17
N GLN A 28 15.10 12.06 7.29
CA GLN A 28 15.32 12.10 5.83
C GLN A 28 14.40 13.12 5.18
N ASP A 29 14.97 14.03 4.39
CA ASP A 29 14.20 15.01 3.61
C ASP A 29 13.43 14.40 2.44
N ARG A 30 13.72 13.14 2.05
CA ARG A 30 13.05 12.43 0.95
C ARG A 30 12.77 10.97 1.27
N PRO A 31 11.67 10.39 0.76
CA PRO A 31 11.38 8.98 0.93
C PRO A 31 12.21 8.12 -0.04
N ASP A 32 13.04 7.24 0.52
CA ASP A 32 13.60 6.09 -0.19
C ASP A 32 12.80 4.83 0.19
N ILE A 33 11.95 4.37 -0.72
CA ILE A 33 11.01 3.27 -0.48
C ILE A 33 11.71 1.92 -0.44
N ASP A 34 12.71 1.71 -1.29
CA ASP A 34 13.39 0.42 -1.40
C ASP A 34 14.29 0.19 -0.18
N THR A 35 15.00 1.24 0.26
CA THR A 35 15.76 1.21 1.52
C THR A 35 14.84 0.97 2.71
N LEU A 36 13.71 1.69 2.81
CA LEU A 36 12.77 1.51 3.91
C LEU A 36 12.13 0.12 3.91
N ALA A 37 11.77 -0.42 2.75
CA ALA A 37 11.23 -1.76 2.63
C ALA A 37 12.25 -2.83 3.08
N ALA A 38 13.53 -2.67 2.71
CA ALA A 38 14.59 -3.56 3.16
C ALA A 38 14.78 -3.52 4.69
N LEU A 39 14.66 -2.34 5.30
CA LEU A 39 14.72 -2.16 6.75
C LEU A 39 13.51 -2.75 7.49
N LEU A 40 12.32 -2.69 6.91
CA LEU A 40 11.09 -3.18 7.56
C LEU A 40 10.88 -4.69 7.38
N ARG A 41 11.30 -5.29 6.26
CA ARG A 41 11.15 -6.72 5.99
C ARG A 41 11.57 -7.65 7.14
N PRO A 42 12.76 -7.52 7.75
CA PRO A 42 13.17 -8.41 8.85
C PRO A 42 12.39 -8.19 10.15
N ARG A 43 11.67 -7.07 10.28
CA ARG A 43 10.86 -6.71 11.46
C ARG A 43 9.41 -7.19 11.33
N LEU A 44 8.94 -7.47 10.11
CA LEU A 44 7.63 -8.08 9.87
C LEU A 44 7.61 -9.53 10.38
N GLY A 45 6.59 -9.87 11.15
CA GLY A 45 6.43 -11.16 11.85
C GLY A 45 7.25 -11.29 13.15
N ARG A 46 8.19 -10.37 13.40
CA ARG A 46 8.96 -10.31 14.65
C ARG A 46 8.46 -9.22 15.59
N ASP A 47 8.41 -8.00 15.07
CA ASP A 47 8.06 -6.78 15.82
C ASP A 47 6.72 -6.20 15.34
N VAL A 48 6.32 -6.49 14.10
CA VAL A 48 5.08 -6.00 13.47
C VAL A 48 4.32 -7.17 12.88
N ASP A 49 3.03 -7.29 13.19
CA ASP A 49 2.17 -8.29 12.56
C ASP A 49 1.97 -7.95 11.06
N PRO A 50 2.22 -8.87 10.12
CA PRO A 50 2.01 -8.65 8.69
C PRO A 50 0.59 -8.18 8.33
N ALA A 51 -0.42 -8.53 9.13
CA ALA A 51 -1.80 -8.06 8.95
C ALA A 51 -1.94 -6.53 9.10
N GLU A 52 -1.03 -5.88 9.83
CA GLU A 52 -1.03 -4.42 9.99
C GLU A 52 -0.77 -3.68 8.68
N LEU A 53 -0.11 -4.30 7.70
CA LEU A 53 0.14 -3.70 6.39
C LEU A 53 -1.15 -3.33 5.65
N ALA A 54 -2.25 -4.05 5.93
CA ALA A 54 -3.56 -3.81 5.33
C ALA A 54 -4.36 -2.71 6.06
N ARG A 55 -4.01 -2.39 7.31
CA ARG A 55 -4.73 -1.41 8.14
C ARG A 55 -4.25 0.01 7.85
N ALA A 56 -5.15 0.99 7.94
CA ALA A 56 -4.78 2.40 7.84
C ALA A 56 -4.38 2.94 9.22
N HIS A 57 -3.18 3.52 9.32
CA HIS A 57 -2.67 4.10 10.55
C HIS A 57 -2.59 5.63 10.41
N PRO A 58 -3.47 6.40 11.07
CA PRO A 58 -3.46 7.85 10.98
C PRO A 58 -2.18 8.40 11.62
N LEU A 59 -1.46 9.25 10.89
CA LEU A 59 -0.21 9.82 11.38
C LEU A 59 -0.43 10.80 12.54
N PRO A 60 0.37 10.71 13.61
CA PRO A 60 0.40 11.75 14.62
C PRO A 60 0.95 13.05 14.03
N GLY A 61 0.51 14.19 14.58
CA GLY A 61 0.75 15.52 14.00
C GLY A 61 2.23 15.89 13.87
N ASP A 62 3.08 15.38 14.75
CA ASP A 62 4.53 15.59 14.69
C ASP A 62 5.18 14.88 13.48
N LEU A 63 4.69 13.69 13.11
CA LEU A 63 5.18 12.96 11.94
C LEU A 63 4.60 13.49 10.64
N ALA A 64 3.41 14.09 10.69
CA ALA A 64 2.75 14.69 9.52
C ALA A 64 3.33 16.07 9.14
N GLN A 65 4.11 16.70 10.03
CA GLN A 65 4.61 18.05 9.83
C GLN A 65 5.56 18.14 8.62
N GLY A 66 5.25 19.05 7.68
CA GLY A 66 6.06 19.25 6.47
C GLY A 66 5.81 18.23 5.35
N LEU A 67 4.93 17.24 5.55
CA LEU A 67 4.61 16.23 4.54
C LEU A 67 3.42 16.64 3.68
N GLY A 68 3.61 16.60 2.36
CA GLY A 68 2.52 16.77 1.40
C GLY A 68 1.57 15.57 1.42
N PRO A 69 0.26 15.74 1.68
CA PRO A 69 -0.67 14.63 1.89
C PRO A 69 -0.81 13.71 0.67
N ALA A 70 -0.75 14.28 -0.54
CA ALA A 70 -0.77 13.50 -1.78
C ALA A 70 0.50 12.66 -1.97
N GLN A 71 1.67 13.24 -1.70
CA GLN A 71 2.96 12.54 -1.83
C GLN A 71 3.08 11.43 -0.79
N LEU A 72 2.65 11.71 0.44
CA LEU A 72 2.56 10.73 1.51
C LEU A 72 1.66 9.56 1.11
N GLY A 73 0.44 9.84 0.62
CA GLY A 73 -0.48 8.78 0.19
C GLY A 73 0.11 7.89 -0.90
N ALA A 74 0.78 8.49 -1.88
CA ALA A 74 1.47 7.75 -2.94
C ALA A 74 2.62 6.87 -2.40
N ALA A 75 3.44 7.43 -1.50
CA ALA A 75 4.57 6.73 -0.89
C ALA A 75 4.12 5.57 0.03
N VAL A 76 3.04 5.76 0.80
CA VAL A 76 2.44 4.70 1.63
C VAL A 76 1.92 3.56 0.75
N ALA A 77 1.20 3.89 -0.32
CA ALA A 77 0.69 2.88 -1.26
C ALA A 77 1.83 2.09 -1.91
N GLU A 78 2.91 2.75 -2.30
CA GLU A 78 4.08 2.09 -2.89
C GLU A 78 4.83 1.20 -1.89
N LEU A 79 5.03 1.68 -0.66
CA LEU A 79 5.68 0.91 0.40
C LEU A 79 4.88 -0.36 0.74
N ARG A 80 3.55 -0.26 0.84
CA ARG A 80 2.69 -1.43 1.05
C ARG A 80 2.81 -2.44 -0.08
N ARG A 81 2.80 -2.00 -1.33
CA ARG A 81 3.02 -2.90 -2.49
C ARG A 81 4.36 -3.62 -2.40
N ARG A 82 5.44 -2.93 -2.02
CA ARG A 82 6.78 -3.53 -1.84
C ARG A 82 6.81 -4.60 -0.74
N LEU A 83 6.10 -4.35 0.36
CA LEU A 83 6.12 -5.20 1.56
C LEU A 83 5.18 -6.40 1.45
N SER A 84 3.97 -6.22 0.91
CA SER A 84 3.00 -7.30 0.73
C SER A 84 3.32 -8.22 -0.44
N GLY A 85 4.24 -7.83 -1.33
CA GLY A 85 4.55 -8.56 -2.55
C GLY A 85 3.46 -8.42 -3.62
N PRO A 86 3.58 -9.11 -4.77
CA PRO A 86 2.54 -9.08 -5.78
C PRO A 86 1.23 -9.61 -5.17
N ALA A 87 0.17 -8.81 -5.24
CA ALA A 87 -1.15 -9.26 -4.86
C ALA A 87 -1.50 -10.51 -5.68
N PRO A 88 -2.01 -11.60 -5.07
CA PRO A 88 -2.49 -12.72 -5.84
C PRO A 88 -3.57 -12.20 -6.79
N ALA A 89 -3.39 -12.42 -8.08
CA ALA A 89 -4.45 -12.14 -9.04
C ALA A 89 -5.65 -12.98 -8.62
N VAL A 90 -6.73 -12.31 -8.21
CA VAL A 90 -8.01 -12.98 -7.96
C VAL A 90 -8.53 -13.43 -9.32
N VAL A 91 -8.10 -14.61 -9.74
CA VAL A 91 -8.73 -15.33 -10.83
C VAL A 91 -10.05 -15.82 -10.25
N ALA A 92 -11.17 -15.28 -10.72
CA ALA A 92 -12.47 -15.84 -10.41
C ALA A 92 -12.40 -17.34 -10.74
N GLU A 93 -12.63 -18.20 -9.75
CA GLU A 93 -12.56 -19.63 -9.97
C GLU A 93 -13.51 -20.00 -11.12
N PRO A 94 -13.07 -20.86 -12.06
CA PRO A 94 -13.91 -21.24 -13.20
C PRO A 94 -15.14 -21.98 -12.69
N ARG A 95 -16.24 -21.25 -12.51
CA ARG A 95 -17.54 -21.81 -12.18
C ARG A 95 -18.31 -22.12 -13.45
N PRO A 96 -19.13 -23.18 -13.46
CA PRO A 96 -20.07 -23.38 -14.54
C PRO A 96 -21.00 -22.16 -14.66
N LEU A 97 -21.25 -21.74 -15.90
CA LEU A 97 -22.23 -20.71 -16.21
C LEU A 97 -23.61 -21.17 -15.74
N SER A 98 -24.36 -20.28 -15.09
CA SER A 98 -25.75 -20.52 -14.73
C SER A 98 -26.62 -20.64 -15.98
N ALA A 99 -27.82 -21.20 -15.84
CA ALA A 99 -28.75 -21.35 -16.96
C ALA A 99 -29.09 -20.02 -17.64
N ASP A 100 -29.14 -18.93 -16.85
CA ASP A 100 -29.43 -17.58 -17.34
C ASP A 100 -28.25 -17.00 -18.14
N GLU A 101 -27.02 -17.16 -17.66
CA GLU A 101 -25.80 -16.74 -18.37
C GLU A 101 -25.61 -17.52 -19.68
N ARG A 102 -25.95 -18.81 -19.67
CA ARG A 102 -25.94 -19.65 -20.89
C ARG A 102 -26.98 -19.17 -21.90
N ARG A 103 -28.15 -18.74 -21.42
CA ARG A 103 -29.21 -18.18 -22.26
C ARG A 103 -28.79 -16.84 -22.86
N LEU A 104 -28.14 -15.99 -22.08
CA LEU A 104 -27.63 -14.69 -22.52
C LEU A 104 -26.55 -14.82 -23.62
N LEU A 105 -25.69 -15.83 -23.53
CA LEU A 105 -24.71 -16.13 -24.60
C LEU A 105 -25.34 -16.69 -25.88
N GLN A 106 -26.51 -17.31 -25.78
CA GLN A 106 -27.26 -17.86 -26.91
C GLN A 106 -28.20 -16.82 -27.55
N ASP A 107 -28.47 -15.72 -26.84
CA ASP A 107 -29.27 -14.61 -27.34
C ASP A 107 -28.41 -13.74 -28.25
N VAL A 108 -28.39 -14.09 -29.55
CA VAL A 108 -27.71 -13.32 -30.59
C VAL A 108 -28.63 -12.16 -31.01
N PRO A 109 -28.22 -10.89 -30.85
CA PRO A 109 -29.02 -9.76 -31.31
C PRO A 109 -29.28 -9.86 -32.83
N PRO A 110 -30.47 -9.49 -33.33
CA PRO A 110 -30.88 -9.67 -34.72
C PRO A 110 -30.08 -8.87 -35.76
N HIS A 111 -29.06 -8.12 -35.34
CA HIS A 111 -28.19 -7.32 -36.21
C HIS A 111 -26.85 -8.01 -36.53
N HIS A 112 -26.64 -9.24 -36.06
CA HIS A 112 -25.45 -10.04 -36.37
C HIS A 112 -25.61 -10.74 -37.73
N GLY A 113 -25.72 -9.96 -38.82
CA GLY A 113 -25.93 -10.55 -40.15
C GLY A 113 -26.27 -9.58 -41.28
N VAL A 114 -25.68 -8.39 -41.33
CA VAL A 114 -25.65 -7.55 -42.54
C VAL A 114 -24.24 -7.08 -42.85
#